data_AF-A0A3E0E1Y2-F1
#
_entry.id   AF-A0A3E0E1Y2-F1
#
_cell.length_a   1.000
_cell.length_b   1.000
_cell.length_c   1.000
_cell.angle_alpha   90.00
_cell.angle_beta   90.00
_cell.angle_gamma   90.00
#
_symmetry.space_group_name_H-M   'P 1'
#
loop_
_entity.id
_entity.type
_entity.pdbx_description
1 polymer ?
#
loop_
_entity_poly.entity_id
_entity_poly.type
_entity_poly.pdbx_seq_one_letter_code
_entity_poly.pdbx_strand_id
1 'polypeptide(L)'
;MKEEKIIFENKEQINPNFIGLNVFLLLLFICWWYNVIGGLVFHQYFLSGEKQMAEISLYTVGSFVIPLLYTFYILGYIDFCKIKKQTLYFKLIGIAWFPSLILFAWIAYNLYDISTQDHRIYFE
;
A
#
# COMPACT_ATOMS: atom_id res chain seq x y z
N MET A 1 18.62 -9.93 -43.92
CA MET A 1 17.31 -9.86 -43.24
C MET A 1 17.18 -10.97 -42.19
N LYS A 2 18.09 -11.00 -41.21
CA LYS A 2 18.19 -12.06 -40.18
C LYS A 2 18.26 -11.52 -38.74
N GLU A 3 18.10 -10.21 -38.56
CA GLU A 3 18.34 -9.53 -37.27
C GLU A 3 17.07 -9.27 -36.46
N GLU A 4 15.88 -9.27 -37.07
CA GLU A 4 14.63 -8.98 -36.34
C GLU A 4 14.09 -10.15 -35.52
N LYS A 5 14.56 -11.38 -35.75
CA LYS A 5 14.04 -12.58 -35.07
C LYS A 5 14.53 -12.75 -33.63
N ILE A 6 15.61 -12.11 -33.23
CA ILE A 6 16.26 -12.37 -31.92
C ILE A 6 15.68 -11.51 -30.79
N ILE A 7 14.95 -10.44 -31.11
CA ILE A 7 14.49 -9.47 -30.09
C ILE A 7 13.18 -9.91 -29.41
N PHE A 8 12.41 -10.83 -30.01
CA PHE A 8 11.09 -11.24 -29.49
C PHE A 8 11.09 -12.42 -28.52
N GLU A 9 12.18 -13.19 -28.40
CA GLU A 9 12.25 -14.38 -27.54
C GLU A 9 12.38 -14.06 -26.03
N ASN A 10 12.47 -12.79 -25.64
CA ASN A 10 12.78 -12.39 -24.26
C ASN A 10 11.71 -11.50 -23.59
N LYS A 11 10.47 -11.54 -24.12
CA LYS A 11 9.30 -10.99 -23.46
C LYS A 11 8.76 -12.05 -22.50
N GLU A 12 9.01 -11.86 -21.22
CA GLU A 12 8.35 -12.61 -20.14
C GLU A 12 6.83 -12.50 -20.37
N GLN A 13 6.19 -13.62 -20.68
CA GLN A 13 4.77 -13.64 -20.98
C GLN A 13 4.01 -13.57 -19.66
N ILE A 14 3.49 -12.39 -19.33
CA ILE A 14 2.74 -12.17 -18.09
C ILE A 14 1.41 -12.93 -18.21
N ASN A 15 1.12 -13.77 -17.22
CA ASN A 15 -0.13 -14.54 -17.17
C ASN A 15 -1.35 -13.58 -17.10
N PRO A 16 -2.35 -13.70 -17.99
CA PRO A 16 -3.57 -12.90 -17.92
C PRO A 16 -4.28 -12.97 -16.56
N ASN A 17 -4.24 -14.13 -15.88
CA ASN A 17 -4.81 -14.29 -14.54
C ASN A 17 -4.08 -13.44 -13.50
N PHE A 18 -2.76 -13.29 -13.65
CA PHE A 18 -1.98 -12.39 -12.79
C PHE A 18 -2.42 -10.94 -13.00
N ILE A 19 -2.60 -10.50 -14.25
CA ILE A 19 -3.08 -9.14 -14.55
C ILE A 19 -4.47 -8.91 -13.93
N GLY A 20 -5.40 -9.84 -14.15
CA GLY A 20 -6.76 -9.75 -13.61
C GLY A 20 -6.79 -9.66 -12.08
N LEU A 21 -6.01 -10.49 -11.39
CA LEU A 21 -5.92 -10.45 -9.93
C LEU A 21 -5.36 -9.12 -9.43
N ASN A 22 -4.29 -8.59 -10.04
CA ASN A 22 -3.71 -7.33 -9.60
C ASN A 22 -4.64 -6.14 -9.84
N VAL A 23 -5.44 -6.15 -10.91
CA VAL A 23 -6.49 -5.14 -11.13
C VAL A 23 -7.56 -5.22 -10.03
N PHE A 24 -8.01 -6.43 -9.70
CA PHE A 24 -8.97 -6.62 -8.62
C PHE A 24 -8.42 -6.16 -7.25
N LEU A 25 -7.17 -6.52 -6.93
CA LEU A 25 -6.51 -6.08 -5.70
C LEU A 25 -6.33 -4.56 -5.66
N LEU A 26 -6.02 -3.91 -6.78
CA LEU A 26 -5.94 -2.46 -6.88
C LEU A 26 -7.29 -1.80 -6.54
N LEU A 27 -8.41 -2.35 -7.03
CA LEU A 27 -9.75 -1.85 -6.67
C LEU A 27 -10.02 -1.97 -5.18
N LEU A 28 -9.66 -3.11 -4.57
CA LEU A 28 -9.77 -3.28 -3.11
C LEU A 28 -8.92 -2.26 -2.35
N PHE A 29 -7.71 -1.95 -2.83
CA PHE A 29 -6.87 -0.92 -2.22
C PHE A 29 -7.48 0.46 -2.33
N ILE A 30 -8.07 0.80 -3.49
CA ILE A 30 -8.76 2.08 -3.67
C ILE A 30 -9.92 2.21 -2.68
N CYS A 31 -10.76 1.18 -2.55
CA CYS A 31 -11.86 1.17 -1.59
C CYS A 31 -11.36 1.24 -0.14
N TRP A 32 -10.29 0.51 0.19
CA TRP A 32 -9.67 0.58 1.52
C TRP A 32 -9.20 1.99 1.83
N TRP A 33 -8.40 2.59 0.95
CA TRP A 33 -7.84 3.92 1.14
C TRP A 33 -8.89 5.03 1.13
N TYR A 34 -9.99 4.86 0.38
CA TYR A 34 -11.14 5.75 0.49
C TYR A 34 -11.68 5.81 1.93
N ASN A 35 -11.84 4.65 2.59
CA ASN A 35 -12.30 4.60 3.98
C ASN A 35 -11.25 5.13 4.96
N VAL A 36 -9.96 4.83 4.75
CA VAL A 36 -8.87 5.34 5.61
C VAL A 36 -8.83 6.86 5.57
N ILE A 37 -8.90 7.46 4.38
CA ILE A 37 -8.92 8.92 4.23
C ILE A 37 -10.21 9.51 4.80
N GLY A 38 -11.37 8.89 4.50
CA GLY A 38 -12.66 9.28 5.06
C GLY A 38 -12.64 9.32 6.58
N GLY A 39 -12.18 8.25 7.22
CA GLY A 39 -12.07 8.15 8.67
C GLY A 39 -11.03 9.09 9.26
N LEU A 40 -9.76 8.97 8.86
CA LEU A 40 -8.66 9.66 9.54
C LEU A 40 -8.54 11.15 9.20
N VAL A 41 -8.92 11.56 7.99
CA VAL A 41 -8.82 12.97 7.55
C VAL A 41 -10.16 13.68 7.70
N PHE A 42 -11.24 13.07 7.22
CA PHE A 42 -12.57 13.70 7.19
C PHE A 42 -13.47 13.35 8.39
N HIS A 43 -12.97 12.54 9.33
CA HIS A 43 -13.71 12.14 10.53
C HIS A 43 -15.03 11.41 10.21
N GLN A 44 -15.08 10.73 9.07
CA GLN A 44 -16.22 9.94 8.61
C GLN A 44 -16.08 8.52 9.14
N TYR A 45 -16.68 8.28 10.29
CA TYR A 45 -16.66 6.97 10.95
C TYR A 45 -18.02 6.29 10.80
N PHE A 46 -17.99 4.97 10.56
CA PHE A 46 -19.22 4.17 10.57
C PHE A 46 -19.67 3.84 12.00
N LEU A 47 -18.74 3.84 12.96
CA LEU A 47 -18.96 3.50 14.35
C LEU A 47 -18.80 4.72 15.27
N SER A 48 -19.60 4.76 16.34
CA SER A 48 -19.60 5.85 17.34
C SER A 48 -19.04 5.41 18.70
N GLY A 49 -18.51 6.36 19.46
CA GLY A 49 -18.02 6.14 20.83
C GLY A 49 -16.76 5.29 20.86
N GLU A 50 -16.64 4.36 21.81
CA GLU A 50 -15.46 3.49 21.94
C GLU A 50 -15.17 2.65 20.68
N LYS A 51 -16.22 2.32 19.92
CA LYS A 51 -16.10 1.54 18.68
C LYS A 51 -15.42 2.33 17.56
N GLN A 52 -15.41 3.65 17.64
CA GLN A 52 -14.68 4.54 16.72
C GLN A 52 -13.16 4.35 16.85
N MET A 53 -12.66 4.12 18.07
CA MET A 53 -11.23 3.88 18.30
C MET A 53 -10.77 2.53 17.72
N ALA A 54 -11.65 1.53 17.75
CA ALA A 54 -11.42 0.25 17.09
C ALA A 54 -11.38 0.40 15.56
N GLU A 55 -12.27 1.23 14.99
CA GLU A 55 -12.29 1.55 13.56
C GLU A 55 -11.00 2.27 13.11
N ILE A 56 -10.56 3.28 13.86
CA ILE A 56 -9.28 3.98 13.63
C ILE A 56 -8.10 3.00 13.69
N SER A 57 -8.08 2.13 14.71
CA SER A 57 -7.03 1.12 14.86
C SER A 57 -7.01 0.14 13.69
N LEU A 58 -8.19 -0.30 13.22
CA LEU A 58 -8.33 -1.18 12.07
C LEU A 58 -7.84 -0.51 10.78
N TYR A 59 -8.20 0.76 10.54
CA TYR A 59 -7.73 1.52 9.38
C TYR A 59 -6.22 1.73 9.40
N THR A 60 -5.66 2.10 10.54
CA THR A 60 -4.20 2.27 10.68
C THR A 60 -3.48 0.95 10.47
N VAL A 61 -3.82 -0.11 11.22
CA VAL A 61 -3.14 -1.42 11.12
C VAL A 61 -3.31 -2.02 9.72
N GLY A 62 -4.52 -2.03 9.18
CA GLY A 62 -4.80 -2.59 7.86
C GLY A 62 -4.06 -1.84 6.75
N SER A 63 -3.81 -0.53 6.90
CA SER A 63 -3.04 0.25 5.93
C SER A 63 -1.57 -0.17 5.82
N PHE A 64 -1.03 -0.90 6.79
CA PHE A 64 0.33 -1.49 6.71
C PHE A 64 0.28 -2.99 6.44
N VAL A 65 -0.70 -3.70 7.02
CA VAL A 65 -0.83 -5.16 6.86
C VAL A 65 -1.20 -5.53 5.43
N ILE A 66 -2.11 -4.80 4.79
CA ILE A 66 -2.58 -5.11 3.43
C ILE A 66 -1.44 -5.04 2.39
N PRO A 67 -0.66 -3.94 2.31
CA PRO A 67 0.52 -3.89 1.43
C PRO A 67 1.58 -4.95 1.76
N LEU A 68 1.76 -5.28 3.03
CA LEU A 68 2.70 -6.32 3.46
C LEU A 68 2.29 -7.71 2.94
N LEU A 69 1.01 -8.08 3.10
CA LEU A 69 0.48 -9.33 2.56
C LEU A 69 0.63 -9.37 1.02
N TYR A 70 0.39 -8.25 0.36
CA TYR A 70 0.58 -8.13 -1.08
C TYR A 70 2.06 -8.27 -1.49
N THR A 71 2.99 -7.73 -0.71
CA THR A 71 4.43 -7.97 -0.91
C THR A 71 4.75 -9.46 -0.86
N PHE A 72 4.28 -10.19 0.15
CA PHE A 72 4.51 -11.64 0.23
C PHE A 72 3.88 -12.39 -0.94
N TYR A 73 2.68 -12.01 -1.37
CA TYR A 73 2.04 -12.57 -2.55
C TYR A 73 2.91 -12.38 -3.80
N ILE A 74 3.39 -11.16 -4.07
CA ILE A 74 4.23 -10.86 -5.23
C ILE A 74 5.57 -11.62 -5.17
N LEU A 75 6.22 -11.65 -4.00
CA LEU A 75 7.48 -12.38 -3.82
C LEU A 75 7.29 -13.89 -4.04
N GLY A 76 6.22 -14.47 -3.49
CA GLY A 76 5.88 -15.87 -3.72
C GLY A 76 5.59 -16.18 -5.20
N TYR A 77 4.91 -15.26 -5.91
CA TYR A 77 4.67 -15.40 -7.34
C TYR A 77 5.96 -15.35 -8.17
N ILE A 78 6.88 -14.45 -7.84
CA ILE A 78 8.21 -14.36 -8.48
C ILE A 78 8.97 -15.68 -8.34
N ASP A 79 9.03 -16.22 -7.12
CA ASP A 79 9.76 -17.43 -6.82
C ASP A 79 9.13 -18.65 -7.50
N PHE A 80 7.80 -18.82 -7.37
CA PHE A 80 7.05 -19.91 -7.98
C PHE A 80 7.20 -19.95 -9.51
N CYS A 81 7.07 -18.80 -10.17
CA CYS A 81 7.18 -18.69 -11.62
C CYS A 81 8.63 -18.58 -12.12
N LYS A 82 9.62 -18.55 -11.23
CA LYS A 82 11.06 -18.38 -11.55
C LYS A 82 11.32 -17.15 -12.44
N ILE A 83 10.65 -16.04 -12.11
CA ILE A 83 10.69 -14.78 -12.86
C ILE A 83 12.07 -14.14 -12.76
N LYS A 84 12.66 -13.83 -13.91
CA LYS A 84 14.00 -13.23 -14.00
C LYS A 84 13.94 -11.71 -14.05
N LYS A 85 12.92 -11.12 -14.70
CA LYS A 85 12.76 -9.66 -14.80
C LYS A 85 11.75 -9.15 -13.76
N GLN A 86 12.26 -8.83 -12.57
CA GLN A 86 11.42 -8.50 -11.41
C GLN A 86 10.96 -7.03 -11.35
N THR A 87 11.40 -6.17 -12.27
CA THR A 87 11.15 -4.72 -12.23
C THR A 87 9.66 -4.35 -12.13
N LEU A 88 8.79 -5.03 -12.89
CA LEU A 88 7.34 -4.77 -12.84
C LEU A 88 6.76 -5.09 -11.46
N TYR A 89 7.17 -6.23 -10.90
CA TYR A 89 6.67 -6.74 -9.63
C TYR A 89 7.08 -5.83 -8.45
N PHE A 90 8.31 -5.31 -8.46
CA PHE A 90 8.73 -4.31 -7.48
C PHE A 90 8.00 -2.98 -7.63
N LYS A 91 7.67 -2.55 -8.86
CA LYS A 91 6.82 -1.37 -9.08
C LYS A 91 5.43 -1.56 -8.49
N LEU A 92 4.84 -2.75 -8.66
CA LEU A 92 3.55 -3.09 -8.06
C LEU A 92 3.61 -3.03 -6.53
N ILE A 93 4.65 -3.59 -5.92
CA ILE A 93 4.88 -3.46 -4.47
C ILE A 93 4.99 -1.98 -4.08
N GLY A 94 5.78 -1.19 -4.80
CA GLY A 94 5.94 0.24 -4.52
C GLY A 94 4.61 1.00 -4.56
N ILE A 95 3.77 0.75 -5.56
CA ILE A 95 2.44 1.36 -5.68
C ILE A 95 1.55 0.97 -4.50
N ALA A 96 1.59 -0.29 -4.06
CA ALA A 96 0.81 -0.76 -2.92
C ALA A 96 1.21 -0.07 -1.60
N TRP A 97 2.51 0.17 -1.39
CA TRP A 97 3.04 0.79 -0.18
C TRP A 97 2.95 2.31 -0.17
N PHE A 98 2.82 2.94 -1.34
CA PHE A 98 2.89 4.40 -1.46
C PHE A 98 1.92 5.15 -0.53
N PRO A 99 0.63 4.79 -0.41
CA PRO A 99 -0.26 5.54 0.46
C PRO A 99 0.01 5.25 1.96
N SER A 100 0.54 4.07 2.31
CA SER A 100 0.98 3.75 3.67
C SER A 100 2.16 4.60 4.11
N LEU A 101 3.08 4.90 3.18
CA LEU A 101 4.19 5.80 3.44
C LEU A 101 3.71 7.24 3.67
N ILE A 102 2.70 7.69 2.92
CA ILE A 102 2.05 8.99 3.14
C ILE A 102 1.40 9.02 4.53
N LEU A 103 0.64 7.97 4.88
CA LEU A 103 0.01 7.85 6.20
C LEU A 103 1.05 7.85 7.33
N PHE A 104 2.15 7.12 7.16
CA PHE A 104 3.24 7.09 8.12
C PHE A 104 3.87 8.47 8.34
N ALA A 105 4.16 9.19 7.25
CA ALA A 105 4.68 10.55 7.33
C ALA A 105 3.71 11.50 8.05
N TRP A 106 2.41 11.37 7.77
CA TRP A 106 1.38 12.14 8.45
C TRP A 106 1.30 11.83 9.95
N ILE A 107 1.29 10.55 10.35
CA ILE A 107 1.31 10.14 11.76
C ILE A 107 2.56 10.68 12.46
N ALA A 108 3.73 10.53 11.84
CA ALA A 108 4.99 11.00 12.41
C ALA A 108 5.01 12.53 12.59
N TYR A 109 4.48 13.28 11.61
CA TYR A 109 4.35 14.73 11.70
C TYR A 109 3.44 15.17 12.85
N ASN A 110 2.26 14.57 12.99
CA ASN A 110 1.33 14.91 14.08
C ASN A 110 1.92 14.56 15.46
N LEU A 111 2.61 13.42 15.57
CA LEU A 111 3.25 13.01 16.83
C LEU A 111 4.36 14.00 17.22
N TYR A 112 5.15 14.44 16.24
CA TYR A 112 6.18 15.46 16.45
C TYR A 112 5.58 16.78 16.94
N ASP A 113 4.53 17.29 16.28
CA ASP A 113 3.89 18.56 16.65
C ASP A 113 3.35 18.53 18.09
N ILE A 114 2.63 17.46 18.47
CA ILE A 114 2.13 17.26 19.85
C ILE A 114 3.29 17.28 20.86
N SER A 115 4.39 16.56 20.57
CA SER A 115 5.54 16.51 21.48
C SER A 115 6.23 17.87 21.67
N THR A 116 6.23 18.71 20.62
CA THR A 116 6.84 20.04 20.67
C THR A 116 5.93 21.12 21.27
N GLN A 117 4.61 20.99 21.11
CA GLN A 117 3.64 21.91 21.70
C GLN A 117 3.56 21.76 23.21
N ASP A 118 3.56 20.52 23.72
CA ASP A 118 3.62 20.28 25.16
C ASP A 118 4.87 20.91 25.76
N HIS A 119 6.02 20.82 25.09
CA HIS A 119 7.27 21.37 25.61
C HIS A 119 7.29 22.91 25.61
N ARG A 120 6.62 23.60 24.68
CA ARG A 120 6.54 25.07 24.69
C ARG A 120 5.82 25.63 25.92
N ILE A 121 4.80 24.94 26.44
CA ILE A 121 4.00 25.40 27.59
C ILE A 121 4.79 25.32 28.90
N TYR A 122 5.82 24.47 28.99
CA TYR A 122 6.66 24.35 30.20
C TYR A 122 7.89 25.28 30.21
N PHE A 123 8.12 26.06 29.15
CA PHE A 123 9.26 26.98 29.05
C PHE A 123 8.86 28.46 28.90
N GLU A 124 7.57 28.79 28.98
CA GLU A 124 7.05 30.16 29.21
C GLU A 124 6.65 30.32 30.69
#